data_AF-A0A7V6HI90-F1
#
_entry.id   AF-A0A7V6HI90-F1
#
_cell.length_a   1.000
_cell.length_b   1.000
_cell.length_c   1.000
_cell.angle_alpha   90.00
_cell.angle_beta   90.00
_cell.angle_gamma   90.00
#
_symmetry.space_group_name_H-M   'P 1'
#
loop_
_entity.id
_entity.type
_entity.pdbx_description
1 polymer ?
#
loop_
_entity_poly.entity_id
_entity_poly.type
_entity_poly.pdbx_seq_one_letter_code
_entity_poly.pdbx_strand_id
1 'polypeptide(L)'
;MDGNLFCGGTDAGGTAFIGLPGILLDIPDIICLGPDNSASFSVSASFVPDGEEIAGQPQWFVSSGTATPESGNMETWVDAVFPAPAQQAQGAPAPMGAGVETNGSPSITAEIGDRTVTRTLDPSTPDDPDEPDPWDGRRFITRSYGGGTEPVALTYALAHSSNAVTFAWHGHQEDTVLEWSISGSGPRFLKDGQEVSKVTRDLSVSVLPRGTVSNFKIRAKVLTQLGTVITRQTELRVIRIIAEPVLSFDQGAPVNPCGLFVGGSATFQITFSSNVRAEDVQWSVADGNAALAFGPQSTAPQIVVGLAPGTETLAANIAHYVGPPPQFNFEVYPYADPIALHFMLICDNNGNHAGSASDIPGLITGVNDIYRQEGLRFAQASVSYTNEISWYLNSEISNIQREIVNVMTNTGGLEIYIVPNIAPGVAGRSLGSQGILVNGSVTSHILAHEIGHRCGWKDIYVSRPNVPPVSGPVSIGRLPLDWNNGPGPEEYYPRGLQQATLIVRLLMYGTTAGGKDIPTGSVYGLNKEKVLANIVTGVQSMNRTPSHD
;
A
#
# COMPACT_ATOMS: atom_id res chain seq x y z
N MET A 1 -14.82 -36.29 -19.11
CA MET A 1 -15.06 -35.60 -17.83
C MET A 1 -14.08 -34.48 -17.79
N ASP A 2 -14.57 -33.33 -18.22
CA ASP A 2 -13.81 -32.12 -18.49
C ASP A 2 -13.43 -31.39 -17.21
N GLY A 3 -12.42 -30.52 -17.34
CA GLY A 3 -12.08 -29.53 -16.34
C GLY A 3 -10.68 -28.98 -16.54
N ASN A 4 -10.50 -28.11 -17.54
CA ASN A 4 -9.41 -27.15 -17.56
C ASN A 4 -9.96 -25.75 -17.81
N LEU A 5 -9.55 -24.83 -16.94
CA LEU A 5 -9.91 -23.43 -16.86
C LEU A 5 -8.66 -22.58 -17.19
N PHE A 6 -8.89 -21.32 -17.57
CA PHE A 6 -7.95 -20.22 -17.94
C PHE A 6 -7.51 -20.21 -19.43
N CYS A 7 -7.49 -19.09 -20.17
CA CYS A 7 -7.51 -17.64 -19.88
C CYS A 7 -7.96 -16.85 -21.13
N GLY A 8 -8.35 -15.58 -20.94
CA GLY A 8 -8.08 -14.50 -21.91
C GLY A 8 -9.31 -13.81 -22.52
N GLY A 9 -9.73 -12.70 -21.91
CA GLY A 9 -10.62 -11.73 -22.55
C GLY A 9 -9.83 -10.59 -23.20
N THR A 10 -10.44 -9.97 -24.20
CA THR A 10 -10.30 -8.55 -24.53
C THR A 10 -11.63 -8.01 -25.02
N ASP A 11 -11.84 -6.73 -24.70
CA ASP A 11 -12.65 -5.74 -25.42
C ASP A 11 -14.12 -5.48 -25.03
N ALA A 12 -14.28 -4.26 -24.49
CA ALA A 12 -15.21 -3.20 -24.89
C ALA A 12 -16.72 -3.45 -24.83
N GLY A 13 -17.41 -2.48 -24.20
CA GLY A 13 -18.86 -2.46 -24.07
C GLY A 13 -19.60 -2.54 -25.40
N GLY A 14 -20.65 -3.33 -25.38
CA GLY A 14 -21.71 -3.39 -26.38
C GLY A 14 -22.96 -3.95 -25.70
N THR A 15 -24.10 -3.65 -26.30
CA THR A 15 -25.46 -4.18 -26.11
C THR A 15 -25.55 -5.52 -25.38
N ALA A 16 -26.60 -5.76 -24.58
CA ALA A 16 -26.77 -7.03 -23.88
C ALA A 16 -26.87 -8.21 -24.88
N PHE A 17 -25.74 -8.86 -25.15
CA PHE A 17 -25.61 -9.98 -26.07
C PHE A 17 -25.98 -11.29 -25.37
N ILE A 18 -27.04 -11.95 -25.85
CA ILE A 18 -27.28 -13.38 -25.58
C ILE A 18 -27.55 -14.06 -26.92
N GLY A 19 -26.53 -14.71 -27.48
CA GLY A 19 -26.63 -15.48 -28.73
C GLY A 19 -26.67 -16.98 -28.47
N LEU A 20 -27.74 -17.65 -28.95
CA LEU A 20 -27.69 -19.05 -29.39
C LEU A 20 -27.06 -19.07 -30.80
N PRO A 21 -26.41 -20.17 -31.24
CA PRO A 21 -25.42 -20.12 -32.31
C PRO A 21 -26.00 -19.63 -33.65
N GLY A 22 -25.47 -18.50 -34.14
CA GLY A 22 -25.50 -18.14 -35.55
C GLY A 22 -26.36 -16.96 -36.00
N ILE A 23 -27.32 -16.50 -35.19
CA ILE A 23 -28.12 -15.28 -35.46
C ILE A 23 -28.27 -14.49 -34.16
N LEU A 24 -27.96 -13.19 -34.19
CA LEU A 24 -28.17 -12.23 -33.12
C LEU A 24 -29.39 -11.35 -33.43
N LEU A 25 -30.22 -11.07 -32.42
CA LEU A 25 -31.29 -10.07 -32.50
C LEU A 25 -30.91 -8.80 -31.73
N ASP A 26 -30.79 -7.69 -32.46
CA ASP A 26 -30.62 -6.36 -31.90
C ASP A 26 -32.01 -5.72 -31.72
N ILE A 27 -32.42 -5.63 -30.45
CA ILE A 27 -33.70 -5.06 -30.00
C ILE A 27 -33.36 -3.94 -29.03
N PRO A 28 -34.07 -2.80 -29.07
CA PRO A 28 -33.91 -1.75 -28.08
C PRO A 28 -33.99 -2.31 -26.66
N ASP A 29 -33.00 -1.96 -25.84
CA ASP A 29 -32.95 -2.36 -24.42
C ASP A 29 -34.07 -1.71 -23.59
N ILE A 30 -34.71 -0.65 -24.13
CA ILE A 30 -35.81 0.09 -23.52
C ILE A 30 -36.95 0.17 -24.54
N ILE A 31 -38.10 -0.40 -24.17
CA ILE A 31 -39.33 -0.35 -24.96
C ILE A 31 -40.33 0.53 -24.20
N CYS A 32 -40.57 1.73 -24.73
CA CYS A 32 -41.54 2.66 -24.15
C CYS A 32 -42.94 2.32 -24.64
N LEU A 33 -43.87 2.10 -23.70
CA LEU A 33 -45.26 1.83 -24.02
C LEU A 33 -46.04 3.12 -24.32
N GLY A 34 -46.82 3.09 -25.38
CA GLY A 34 -47.87 4.05 -25.67
C GLY A 34 -49.08 3.89 -24.73
N PRO A 35 -50.05 4.81 -24.78
CA PRO A 35 -51.20 4.84 -23.87
C PRO A 35 -52.11 3.60 -23.92
N ASP A 36 -52.01 2.82 -24.99
CA ASP A 36 -52.76 1.59 -25.27
C ASP A 36 -51.95 0.31 -24.98
N ASN A 37 -50.83 0.43 -24.28
CA ASN A 37 -49.84 -0.64 -24.05
C ASN A 37 -49.23 -1.20 -25.35
N SER A 38 -49.22 -0.43 -26.44
CA SER A 38 -48.48 -0.77 -27.66
C SER A 38 -47.09 -0.13 -27.69
N ALA A 39 -46.16 -0.70 -28.44
CA ALA A 39 -44.85 -0.09 -28.72
C ALA A 39 -44.45 -0.35 -30.16
N SER A 40 -43.84 0.67 -30.78
CA SER A 40 -43.37 0.65 -32.16
C SER A 40 -41.87 0.94 -32.21
N PHE A 41 -41.07 0.02 -32.73
CA PHE A 41 -39.60 0.15 -32.76
C PHE A 41 -38.95 -0.73 -33.85
N SER A 42 -37.73 -0.39 -34.25
CA SER A 42 -36.93 -1.20 -35.20
C SER A 42 -36.23 -2.36 -34.50
N VAL A 43 -36.16 -3.51 -35.17
CA VAL A 43 -35.35 -4.66 -34.78
C VAL A 43 -34.49 -5.09 -35.95
N SER A 44 -33.24 -5.46 -35.68
CA SER A 44 -32.36 -6.03 -36.70
C SER A 44 -31.79 -7.38 -36.29
N ALA A 45 -31.45 -8.20 -37.29
CA ALA A 45 -30.74 -9.45 -37.13
C ALA A 45 -29.35 -9.35 -37.74
N SER A 46 -28.38 -10.04 -37.15
CA SER A 46 -27.03 -10.20 -37.73
C SER A 46 -26.49 -11.62 -37.55
N PHE A 47 -25.56 -12.05 -38.40
CA PHE A 47 -24.88 -13.35 -38.27
C PHE A 47 -23.64 -13.24 -37.40
N VAL A 48 -23.32 -14.27 -36.63
CA VAL A 48 -22.12 -14.31 -35.79
C VAL A 48 -21.40 -15.65 -35.98
N PRO A 49 -20.10 -15.66 -36.33
CA PRO A 49 -19.22 -14.51 -36.57
C PRO A 49 -19.49 -13.80 -37.91
N ASP A 50 -19.11 -12.52 -38.01
CA ASP A 50 -19.27 -11.70 -39.22
C ASP A 50 -18.71 -12.43 -40.46
N GLY A 51 -19.57 -12.65 -41.47
CA GLY A 51 -19.20 -13.26 -42.75
C GLY A 51 -19.76 -14.67 -43.03
N GLU A 52 -20.56 -15.24 -42.12
CA GLU A 52 -21.33 -16.46 -42.41
C GLU A 52 -22.53 -16.14 -43.33
N GLU A 53 -22.57 -16.71 -44.53
CA GLU A 53 -23.67 -16.52 -45.49
C GLU A 53 -24.69 -17.67 -45.31
N ILE A 54 -25.86 -17.38 -44.75
CA ILE A 54 -26.96 -18.36 -44.60
C ILE A 54 -27.91 -18.23 -45.79
N ALA A 55 -28.19 -19.33 -46.47
CA ALA A 55 -29.13 -19.35 -47.57
C ALA A 55 -30.58 -19.18 -47.06
N GLY A 56 -31.19 -18.03 -47.36
CA GLY A 56 -32.59 -17.73 -47.05
C GLY A 56 -32.82 -16.24 -46.86
N GLN A 57 -34.03 -15.76 -47.12
CA GLN A 57 -34.43 -14.41 -46.69
C GLN A 57 -35.00 -14.48 -45.28
N PRO A 58 -34.71 -13.49 -44.41
CA PRO A 58 -35.27 -13.45 -43.07
C PRO A 58 -36.79 -13.36 -43.10
N GLN A 59 -37.43 -14.10 -42.18
CA GLN A 59 -38.85 -14.00 -41.86
C GLN A 59 -39.03 -13.62 -40.39
N TRP A 60 -39.90 -12.66 -40.13
CA TRP A 60 -40.12 -12.06 -38.82
C TRP A 60 -41.52 -12.38 -38.30
N PHE A 61 -41.60 -12.88 -37.07
CA PHE A 61 -42.86 -13.19 -36.38
C PHE A 61 -42.92 -12.46 -35.04
N VAL A 62 -44.06 -11.84 -34.73
CA VAL A 62 -44.29 -11.17 -33.45
C VAL A 62 -45.50 -11.83 -32.78
N SER A 63 -45.34 -12.31 -31.55
CA SER A 63 -46.37 -13.15 -30.89
C SER A 63 -47.66 -12.41 -30.56
N SER A 64 -47.61 -11.09 -30.36
CA SER A 64 -48.79 -10.21 -30.22
C SER A 64 -48.55 -8.85 -30.89
N GLY A 65 -48.46 -8.85 -32.22
CA GLY A 65 -48.14 -7.66 -32.99
C GLY A 65 -47.94 -7.93 -34.49
N THR A 66 -47.31 -6.99 -35.18
CA THR A 66 -46.93 -7.12 -36.60
C THR A 66 -45.48 -6.68 -36.81
N ALA A 67 -44.79 -7.32 -37.75
CA ALA A 67 -43.49 -6.87 -38.28
C ALA A 67 -43.70 -6.28 -39.68
N THR A 68 -43.00 -5.22 -40.06
CA THR A 68 -43.11 -4.63 -41.41
C THR A 68 -41.74 -4.13 -41.91
N PRO A 69 -41.19 -4.69 -43.01
CA PRO A 69 -41.69 -5.84 -43.76
C PRO A 69 -41.51 -7.16 -42.99
N GLU A 70 -42.47 -8.09 -43.12
CA GLU A 70 -42.42 -9.41 -42.46
C GLU A 70 -41.33 -10.33 -43.05
N SER A 71 -40.81 -10.03 -44.24
CA SER A 71 -39.70 -10.80 -44.83
C SER A 71 -38.83 -9.98 -45.78
N GLY A 72 -37.63 -10.49 -46.05
CA GLY A 72 -36.73 -9.98 -47.10
C GLY A 72 -35.60 -9.08 -46.62
N ASN A 73 -35.75 -8.43 -45.47
CA ASN A 73 -34.73 -7.54 -44.88
C ASN A 73 -34.26 -8.02 -43.51
N MET A 74 -32.98 -7.87 -43.22
CA MET A 74 -32.38 -8.13 -41.90
C MET A 74 -32.80 -7.10 -40.86
N GLU A 75 -33.58 -6.09 -41.24
CA GLU A 75 -34.19 -5.10 -40.35
C GLU A 75 -35.69 -5.04 -40.62
N THR A 76 -36.48 -4.98 -39.56
CA THR A 76 -37.93 -4.84 -39.63
C THR A 76 -38.44 -3.85 -38.59
N TRP A 77 -39.57 -3.23 -38.88
CA TRP A 77 -40.30 -2.42 -37.91
C TRP A 77 -41.31 -3.28 -37.16
N VAL A 78 -41.32 -3.20 -35.84
CA VAL A 78 -42.14 -4.04 -34.95
C VAL A 78 -43.15 -3.18 -34.25
N ASP A 79 -44.42 -3.54 -34.38
CA ASP A 79 -45.54 -3.01 -33.60
C ASP A 79 -46.03 -4.11 -32.67
N ALA A 80 -45.70 -4.04 -31.38
CA ALA A 80 -46.05 -5.05 -30.37
C ALA A 80 -47.08 -4.50 -29.38
N VAL A 81 -48.06 -5.33 -28.99
CA VAL A 81 -49.07 -5.02 -27.99
C VAL A 81 -48.81 -5.85 -26.73
N PHE A 82 -48.64 -5.18 -25.61
CA PHE A 82 -48.33 -5.78 -24.32
C PHE A 82 -49.62 -6.01 -23.51
N PRO A 83 -49.73 -7.11 -22.75
CA PRO A 83 -50.85 -7.33 -21.85
C PRO A 83 -50.89 -6.23 -20.77
N ALA A 84 -52.09 -5.76 -20.43
CA ALA A 84 -52.25 -4.76 -19.39
C ALA A 84 -51.67 -5.24 -18.04
N PRO A 85 -51.02 -4.36 -17.24
CA PRO A 85 -50.50 -4.74 -15.93
C PRO A 85 -51.62 -5.34 -15.07
N ALA A 86 -51.35 -6.46 -14.41
CA ALA A 86 -52.30 -7.15 -13.55
C ALA A 86 -52.59 -6.39 -12.24
N GLN A 87 -53.13 -5.18 -12.32
CA GLN A 87 -53.67 -4.42 -11.20
C GLN A 87 -54.83 -3.53 -11.67
N GLN A 88 -55.95 -4.15 -12.05
CA GLN A 88 -57.28 -3.51 -12.04
C GLN A 88 -58.39 -4.57 -12.21
N ALA A 89 -58.56 -5.43 -11.21
CA ALA A 89 -59.78 -6.21 -11.03
C ALA A 89 -60.07 -6.33 -9.53
N GLN A 90 -60.71 -5.30 -8.97
CA GLN A 90 -61.37 -5.41 -7.68
C GLN A 90 -62.68 -6.20 -7.86
N GLY A 91 -62.81 -7.33 -7.18
CA GLY A 91 -64.12 -7.88 -6.81
C GLY A 91 -64.37 -9.34 -7.22
N ALA A 92 -64.59 -10.16 -6.19
CA ALA A 92 -65.09 -11.53 -6.18
C ALA A 92 -64.08 -12.68 -6.43
N PRO A 93 -63.91 -13.61 -5.47
CA PRO A 93 -63.18 -14.85 -5.70
C PRO A 93 -64.12 -15.96 -6.19
N ALA A 94 -63.78 -16.62 -7.29
CA ALA A 94 -64.28 -17.96 -7.63
C ALA A 94 -63.40 -18.58 -8.73
N PRO A 95 -63.51 -19.89 -9.01
CA PRO A 95 -63.14 -21.05 -8.20
C PRO A 95 -61.99 -21.84 -8.88
N MET A 96 -61.47 -22.87 -8.21
CA MET A 96 -60.48 -23.79 -8.79
C MET A 96 -61.00 -24.44 -10.09
N GLY A 97 -60.19 -24.40 -11.15
CA GLY A 97 -60.30 -25.29 -12.30
C GLY A 97 -60.77 -24.66 -13.62
N ALA A 98 -59.89 -23.90 -14.28
CA ALA A 98 -59.84 -23.75 -15.73
C ALA A 98 -58.43 -23.24 -16.10
N GLY A 99 -57.77 -23.87 -17.06
CA GLY A 99 -56.45 -23.44 -17.52
C GLY A 99 -56.50 -22.01 -18.05
N VAL A 100 -55.85 -21.10 -17.35
CA VAL A 100 -55.54 -19.76 -17.87
C VAL A 100 -54.19 -19.89 -18.55
N GLU A 101 -54.18 -19.90 -19.88
CA GLU A 101 -52.97 -19.55 -20.62
C GLU A 101 -52.55 -18.16 -20.12
N THR A 102 -51.42 -18.11 -19.43
CA THR A 102 -50.86 -16.86 -18.95
C THR A 102 -50.45 -16.05 -20.19
N ASN A 103 -51.14 -14.94 -20.46
CA ASN A 103 -50.70 -13.93 -21.43
C ASN A 103 -49.30 -13.44 -21.03
N GLY A 104 -48.26 -14.07 -21.56
CA GLY A 104 -46.88 -13.68 -21.34
C GLY A 104 -46.52 -12.41 -22.12
N SER A 105 -45.40 -11.80 -21.76
CA SER A 105 -44.78 -10.71 -22.53
C SER A 105 -44.68 -11.07 -24.02
N PRO A 106 -44.93 -10.12 -24.95
CA PRO A 106 -44.75 -10.36 -26.38
C PRO A 106 -43.34 -10.85 -26.68
N SER A 107 -43.16 -11.55 -27.78
CA SER A 107 -41.86 -12.00 -28.27
C SER A 107 -41.73 -11.75 -29.76
N ILE A 108 -40.50 -11.55 -30.21
CA ILE A 108 -40.15 -11.50 -31.61
C ILE A 108 -39.25 -12.67 -31.97
N THR A 109 -39.53 -13.26 -33.13
CA THR A 109 -38.79 -14.37 -33.70
C THR A 109 -38.28 -13.99 -35.08
N ALA A 110 -37.00 -14.28 -35.35
CA ALA A 110 -36.44 -14.26 -36.70
C ALA A 110 -36.09 -15.67 -37.15
N GLU A 111 -36.50 -16.01 -38.37
CA GLU A 111 -36.16 -17.26 -39.04
C GLU A 111 -35.36 -16.97 -40.30
N ILE A 112 -34.17 -17.57 -40.44
CA ILE A 112 -33.31 -17.44 -41.61
C ILE A 112 -32.76 -18.82 -41.97
N GLY A 113 -33.20 -19.36 -43.11
CA GLY A 113 -32.82 -20.70 -43.54
C GLY A 113 -33.38 -21.77 -42.60
N ASP A 114 -32.50 -22.51 -41.93
CA ASP A 114 -32.82 -23.54 -40.92
C ASP A 114 -32.66 -23.06 -39.47
N ARG A 115 -32.38 -21.77 -39.25
CA ARG A 115 -32.15 -21.18 -37.92
C ARG A 115 -33.33 -20.30 -37.49
N THR A 116 -33.74 -20.47 -36.24
CA THR A 116 -34.80 -19.69 -35.59
C THR A 116 -34.28 -19.12 -34.27
N VAL A 117 -34.46 -17.82 -34.04
CA VAL A 117 -34.13 -17.14 -32.78
C VAL A 117 -35.34 -16.35 -32.29
N THR A 118 -35.71 -16.54 -31.03
CA THR A 118 -36.86 -15.86 -30.39
C THR A 118 -36.39 -15.09 -29.16
N ARG A 119 -36.82 -13.84 -29.02
CA ARG A 119 -36.57 -12.99 -27.85
C ARG A 119 -37.88 -12.42 -27.30
N THR A 120 -38.08 -12.56 -26.01
CA THR A 120 -39.19 -11.91 -25.28
C THR A 120 -38.91 -10.42 -25.09
N LEU A 121 -39.94 -9.60 -25.21
CA LEU A 121 -39.92 -8.14 -25.08
C LEU A 121 -40.47 -7.78 -23.70
N ASP A 122 -39.71 -7.05 -22.89
CA ASP A 122 -40.17 -6.58 -21.59
C ASP A 122 -40.22 -5.04 -21.56
N PRO A 123 -41.34 -4.42 -21.15
CA PRO A 123 -41.44 -2.97 -21.09
C PRO A 123 -40.69 -2.42 -19.87
N SER A 124 -40.09 -1.25 -20.01
CA SER A 124 -39.37 -0.59 -18.92
C SER A 124 -40.36 0.01 -17.91
N THR A 125 -40.25 -0.32 -16.62
CA THR A 125 -40.96 0.41 -15.57
C THR A 125 -40.26 1.76 -15.32
N PRO A 126 -41.01 2.85 -15.10
CA PRO A 126 -40.40 4.13 -14.75
C PRO A 126 -39.98 4.09 -13.29
N ASP A 127 -38.69 3.81 -13.02
CA ASP A 127 -38.14 3.81 -11.67
C ASP A 127 -36.96 4.80 -11.49
N ASP A 128 -37.01 5.43 -10.31
CA ASP A 128 -36.06 6.22 -9.51
C ASP A 128 -35.00 7.13 -10.21
N PRO A 129 -35.02 8.47 -10.00
CA PRO A 129 -34.04 9.44 -10.55
C PRO A 129 -32.59 9.31 -10.04
N ASP A 130 -32.24 8.27 -9.28
CA ASP A 130 -30.91 8.04 -8.73
C ASP A 130 -30.09 6.97 -9.48
N GLU A 131 -30.61 6.37 -10.57
CA GLU A 131 -29.81 5.49 -11.43
C GLU A 131 -28.99 6.27 -12.48
N PRO A 132 -27.69 5.96 -12.64
CA PRO A 132 -26.86 6.56 -13.68
C PRO A 132 -27.27 6.02 -15.05
N ASP A 133 -27.81 6.91 -15.88
CA ASP A 133 -28.03 6.80 -17.33
C ASP A 133 -26.95 5.93 -18.05
N PRO A 134 -27.35 5.02 -18.96
CA PRO A 134 -26.48 4.03 -19.58
C PRO A 134 -25.25 4.68 -20.22
N TRP A 135 -24.10 4.12 -19.89
CA TRP A 135 -22.80 4.60 -20.32
C TRP A 135 -22.66 4.52 -21.86
N ASP A 136 -22.48 5.67 -22.53
CA ASP A 136 -22.39 5.79 -24.00
C ASP A 136 -20.96 5.68 -24.55
N GLY A 137 -19.99 5.36 -23.69
CA GLY A 137 -18.56 5.28 -24.03
C GLY A 137 -17.91 6.60 -24.47
N ARG A 138 -18.65 7.71 -24.53
CA ARG A 138 -18.19 9.01 -25.07
C ARG A 138 -18.22 10.14 -24.05
N ARG A 139 -19.02 10.01 -22.99
CA ARG A 139 -19.24 11.05 -21.98
C ARG A 139 -18.89 10.57 -20.58
N PHE A 140 -17.77 11.04 -20.04
CA PHE A 140 -17.21 10.56 -18.78
C PHE A 140 -16.35 11.60 -18.06
N ILE A 141 -16.00 11.31 -16.81
CA ILE A 141 -15.00 12.07 -16.05
C ILE A 141 -13.62 11.45 -16.28
N THR A 142 -12.61 12.28 -16.48
CA THR A 142 -11.20 11.88 -16.63
C THR A 142 -10.29 12.67 -15.69
N ARG A 143 -8.99 12.33 -15.62
CA ARG A 143 -8.00 12.94 -14.69
C ARG A 143 -7.27 14.16 -15.23
N SER A 144 -7.33 14.43 -16.53
CA SER A 144 -6.61 15.54 -17.15
C SER A 144 -7.44 16.24 -18.23
N TYR A 145 -7.24 17.55 -18.35
CA TYR A 145 -7.84 18.34 -19.42
C TYR A 145 -7.07 18.14 -20.73
N GLY A 146 -7.76 17.80 -21.82
CA GLY A 146 -7.18 17.75 -23.18
C GLY A 146 -6.30 16.53 -23.52
N GLY A 147 -6.26 15.50 -22.68
CA GLY A 147 -5.46 14.29 -22.95
C GLY A 147 -5.98 12.98 -22.36
N GLY A 148 -7.04 13.00 -21.56
CA GLY A 148 -7.67 11.79 -21.04
C GLY A 148 -8.60 11.16 -22.08
N THR A 149 -8.25 9.99 -22.60
CA THR A 149 -9.08 9.20 -23.53
C THR A 149 -9.94 8.16 -22.82
N GLU A 150 -9.77 7.98 -21.51
CA GLU A 150 -10.42 6.92 -20.73
C GLU A 150 -11.15 7.46 -19.49
N PRO A 151 -12.27 6.81 -19.11
CA PRO A 151 -13.00 7.13 -17.90
C PRO A 151 -12.15 6.80 -16.66
N VAL A 152 -12.17 7.68 -15.67
CA VAL A 152 -11.61 7.37 -14.36
C VAL A 152 -12.69 6.75 -13.48
N ALA A 153 -12.54 5.48 -13.12
CA ALA A 153 -13.46 4.80 -12.21
C ALA A 153 -13.16 5.11 -10.73
N LEU A 154 -11.89 5.18 -10.38
CA LEU A 154 -11.38 5.33 -9.02
C LEU A 154 -10.14 6.21 -9.01
N THR A 155 -9.96 6.99 -7.95
CA THR A 155 -8.73 7.74 -7.65
C THR A 155 -8.42 7.70 -6.16
N TYR A 156 -7.17 7.40 -5.79
CA TYR A 156 -6.69 7.54 -4.42
C TYR A 156 -5.92 8.84 -4.25
N ALA A 157 -6.13 9.50 -3.11
CA ALA A 157 -5.37 10.67 -2.70
C ALA A 157 -5.08 10.65 -1.20
N LEU A 158 -3.91 11.13 -0.79
CA LEU A 158 -3.58 11.20 0.64
C LEU A 158 -4.46 12.22 1.35
N ALA A 159 -4.97 11.82 2.51
CA ALA A 159 -5.76 12.67 3.40
C ALA A 159 -5.11 14.03 3.65
N HIS A 160 -3.80 14.07 3.84
CA HIS A 160 -3.10 15.29 4.22
C HIS A 160 -2.26 15.90 3.10
N SER A 161 -2.46 15.45 1.85
CA SER A 161 -1.73 16.03 0.72
C SER A 161 -2.08 17.50 0.56
N SER A 162 -1.05 18.32 0.31
CA SER A 162 -1.21 19.68 -0.19
C SER A 162 -1.49 19.72 -1.69
N ASN A 163 -1.33 18.61 -2.40
CA ASN A 163 -1.54 18.53 -3.84
C ASN A 163 -3.02 18.27 -4.14
N ALA A 164 -3.57 19.04 -5.07
CA ALA A 164 -4.93 18.85 -5.54
C ALA A 164 -4.99 17.78 -6.64
N VAL A 165 -6.06 17.01 -6.65
CA VAL A 165 -6.36 16.02 -7.68
C VAL A 165 -7.26 16.66 -8.73
N THR A 166 -6.90 16.56 -10.00
CA THR A 166 -7.70 17.14 -11.08
C THR A 166 -8.71 16.14 -11.64
N PHE A 167 -9.91 16.62 -11.91
CA PHE A 167 -10.95 15.91 -12.65
C PHE A 167 -11.45 16.80 -13.78
N ALA A 168 -11.72 16.22 -14.94
CA ALA A 168 -12.22 16.94 -16.11
C ALA A 168 -13.38 16.20 -16.77
N TRP A 169 -14.29 16.95 -17.38
CA TRP A 169 -15.32 16.42 -18.24
C TRP A 169 -14.74 16.07 -19.61
N HIS A 170 -15.03 14.87 -20.09
CA HIS A 170 -14.81 14.44 -21.45
C HIS A 170 -16.18 14.16 -22.08
N GLY A 171 -16.46 14.76 -23.23
CA GLY A 171 -17.74 14.64 -23.91
C GLY A 171 -17.75 15.39 -25.23
N HIS A 172 -18.95 15.60 -25.79
CA HIS A 172 -19.09 16.35 -27.03
C HIS A 172 -18.71 17.83 -26.82
N GLN A 173 -18.20 18.50 -27.86
CA GLN A 173 -17.76 19.90 -27.76
C GLN A 173 -18.88 20.87 -27.35
N GLU A 174 -20.13 20.52 -27.66
CA GLU A 174 -21.33 21.31 -27.32
C GLU A 174 -21.91 20.95 -25.93
N ASP A 175 -21.36 19.96 -25.24
CA ASP A 175 -21.79 19.63 -23.88
C ASP A 175 -21.38 20.76 -22.93
N THR A 176 -22.31 21.19 -22.07
CA THR A 176 -22.08 22.26 -21.09
C THR A 176 -22.13 21.68 -19.69
N VAL A 177 -21.00 21.71 -18.98
CA VAL A 177 -20.98 21.33 -17.55
C VAL A 177 -21.74 22.37 -16.75
N LEU A 178 -22.82 21.95 -16.10
CA LEU A 178 -23.66 22.81 -15.27
C LEU A 178 -23.06 22.96 -13.87
N GLU A 179 -22.68 21.83 -13.26
CA GLU A 179 -22.21 21.78 -11.87
C GLU A 179 -21.27 20.59 -11.63
N TRP A 180 -20.20 20.84 -10.87
CA TRP A 180 -19.44 19.84 -10.14
C TRP A 180 -19.84 19.85 -8.67
N SER A 181 -20.05 18.66 -8.11
CA SER A 181 -20.33 18.46 -6.68
C SER A 181 -19.54 17.28 -6.11
N ILE A 182 -19.31 17.30 -4.80
CA ILE A 182 -18.68 16.21 -4.05
C ILE A 182 -19.70 15.69 -3.05
N SER A 183 -19.83 14.37 -2.93
CA SER A 183 -20.65 13.76 -1.87
C SER A 183 -20.04 14.05 -0.49
N GLY A 184 -20.85 14.36 0.52
CA GLY A 184 -20.36 14.55 1.89
C GLY A 184 -19.58 15.86 2.08
N SER A 185 -18.85 15.96 3.20
CA SER A 185 -18.28 17.23 3.67
C SER A 185 -16.74 17.26 3.79
N GLY A 186 -16.02 16.21 3.37
CA GLY A 186 -14.56 16.11 3.48
C GLY A 186 -13.81 16.95 2.42
N PRO A 187 -13.59 16.42 1.19
CA PRO A 187 -12.87 17.12 0.14
C PRO A 187 -13.51 18.46 -0.27
N ARG A 188 -12.70 19.35 -0.85
CA ARG A 188 -13.14 20.65 -1.37
C ARG A 188 -12.59 20.89 -2.77
N PHE A 189 -13.35 21.58 -3.60
CA PHE A 189 -12.80 22.07 -4.86
C PHE A 189 -11.91 23.28 -4.60
N LEU A 190 -10.89 23.45 -5.43
CA LEU A 190 -10.13 24.69 -5.54
C LEU A 190 -10.55 25.42 -6.80
N LYS A 191 -11.04 26.65 -6.64
CA LYS A 191 -11.34 27.58 -7.73
C LYS A 191 -10.67 28.91 -7.43
N ASP A 192 -9.81 29.37 -8.33
CA ASP A 192 -9.07 30.64 -8.20
C ASP A 192 -8.31 30.75 -6.85
N GLY A 193 -7.77 29.64 -6.37
CA GLY A 193 -7.05 29.56 -5.08
C GLY A 193 -7.96 29.53 -3.84
N GLN A 194 -9.28 29.52 -3.99
CA GLN A 194 -10.24 29.43 -2.89
C GLN A 194 -10.93 28.05 -2.82
N GLU A 195 -11.15 27.58 -1.60
CA GLU A 195 -11.90 26.34 -1.36
C GLU A 195 -13.40 26.58 -1.52
N VAL A 196 -14.05 25.81 -2.40
CA VAL A 196 -15.49 25.86 -2.65
C VAL A 196 -16.12 24.47 -2.60
N SER A 197 -17.41 24.40 -2.27
CA SER A 197 -18.17 23.13 -2.18
C SER A 197 -18.75 22.68 -3.52
N LYS A 198 -18.90 23.60 -4.47
CA LYS A 198 -19.42 23.39 -5.81
C LYS A 198 -18.69 24.29 -6.80
N VAL A 199 -18.58 23.82 -8.03
CA VAL A 199 -18.04 24.61 -9.14
C VAL A 199 -19.04 24.54 -10.28
N THR A 200 -19.38 25.66 -10.91
CA THR A 200 -20.31 25.70 -12.03
C THR A 200 -19.60 26.16 -13.29
N ARG A 201 -20.04 25.65 -14.45
CA ARG A 201 -19.61 26.07 -15.79
C ARG A 201 -18.13 25.87 -16.13
N ASP A 202 -17.37 25.16 -15.30
CA ASP A 202 -15.99 24.81 -15.59
C ASP A 202 -15.90 23.39 -16.16
N LEU A 203 -15.07 23.20 -17.19
CA LEU A 203 -14.82 21.88 -17.79
C LEU A 203 -13.95 20.98 -16.91
N SER A 204 -13.23 21.54 -15.95
CA SER A 204 -12.36 20.80 -15.03
C SER A 204 -12.36 21.41 -13.64
N VAL A 205 -12.07 20.58 -12.65
CA VAL A 205 -11.99 20.96 -11.23
C VAL A 205 -10.76 20.34 -10.59
N SER A 206 -10.16 21.10 -9.65
CA SER A 206 -9.13 20.60 -8.75
C SER A 206 -9.75 20.30 -7.39
N VAL A 207 -9.42 19.15 -6.78
CA VAL A 207 -10.00 18.68 -5.52
C VAL A 207 -8.90 18.51 -4.47
N LEU A 208 -9.06 19.16 -3.32
CA LEU A 208 -8.25 18.93 -2.13
C LEU A 208 -8.88 17.85 -1.23
N PRO A 209 -8.15 16.80 -0.83
CA PRO A 209 -8.66 15.70 0.00
C PRO A 209 -9.12 16.07 1.43
N ARG A 210 -8.48 17.07 2.06
CA ARG A 210 -8.88 17.67 3.36
C ARG A 210 -9.05 16.69 4.55
N GLY A 211 -8.16 15.73 4.68
CA GLY A 211 -7.86 15.02 5.94
C GLY A 211 -8.82 13.90 6.34
N THR A 212 -10.04 13.86 5.80
CA THR A 212 -11.03 12.84 6.15
C THR A 212 -10.81 11.58 5.34
N VAL A 213 -10.26 10.53 5.96
CA VAL A 213 -10.13 9.20 5.35
C VAL A 213 -11.53 8.61 5.14
N SER A 214 -11.98 8.53 3.89
CA SER A 214 -13.28 7.99 3.49
C SER A 214 -13.37 7.89 1.97
N ASN A 215 -14.51 7.41 1.48
CA ASN A 215 -14.83 7.32 0.06
C ASN A 215 -15.83 8.43 -0.31
N PHE A 216 -15.55 9.12 -1.39
CA PHE A 216 -16.33 10.23 -1.90
C PHE A 216 -16.65 10.01 -3.38
N LYS A 217 -17.73 10.61 -3.86
CA LYS A 217 -18.09 10.66 -5.27
C LYS A 217 -17.92 12.08 -5.78
N ILE A 218 -17.16 12.23 -6.86
CA ILE A 218 -17.09 13.46 -7.64
C ILE A 218 -18.13 13.36 -8.74
N ARG A 219 -19.02 14.34 -8.84
CA ARG A 219 -20.16 14.32 -9.76
C ARG A 219 -20.07 15.51 -10.70
N ALA A 220 -20.28 15.26 -11.98
CA ALA A 220 -20.44 16.28 -13.02
C ALA A 220 -21.87 16.21 -13.56
N LYS A 221 -22.65 17.27 -13.38
CA LYS A 221 -23.95 17.48 -13.99
C LYS A 221 -23.78 18.27 -15.27
N VAL A 222 -24.25 17.75 -16.39
CA VAL A 222 -23.95 18.26 -17.74
C VAL A 222 -25.22 18.37 -18.57
N LEU A 223 -25.38 19.47 -19.29
CA LEU A 223 -26.37 19.61 -20.35
C LEU A 223 -25.74 19.13 -21.65
N THR A 224 -26.30 18.09 -22.26
CA THR A 224 -25.79 17.54 -23.52
C THR A 224 -26.22 18.39 -24.71
N GLN A 225 -25.54 18.20 -25.85
CA GLN A 225 -25.94 18.77 -27.13
C GLN A 225 -27.44 18.59 -27.47
N LEU A 226 -28.05 17.47 -27.04
CA LEU A 226 -29.45 17.15 -27.34
C LEU A 226 -30.44 17.82 -26.38
N GLY A 227 -29.95 18.66 -25.45
CA GLY A 227 -30.78 19.34 -24.45
C GLY A 227 -31.10 18.48 -23.22
N THR A 228 -30.57 17.26 -23.12
CA THR A 228 -30.76 16.37 -21.98
C THR A 228 -29.78 16.69 -20.86
N VAL A 229 -30.21 16.60 -19.62
CA VAL A 229 -29.32 16.76 -18.46
C VAL A 229 -28.89 15.39 -17.96
N ILE A 230 -27.59 15.13 -17.98
CA ILE A 230 -26.98 13.90 -17.46
C ILE A 230 -26.13 14.20 -16.23
N THR A 231 -25.94 13.18 -15.38
CA THR A 231 -24.95 13.24 -14.31
C THR A 231 -24.01 12.04 -14.42
N ARG A 232 -22.70 12.31 -14.42
CA ARG A 232 -21.67 11.27 -14.31
C ARG A 232 -20.96 11.41 -12.98
N GLN A 233 -20.44 10.30 -12.47
CA GLN A 233 -19.72 10.28 -11.21
C GLN A 233 -18.52 9.35 -11.24
N THR A 234 -17.50 9.69 -10.46
CA THR A 234 -16.31 8.89 -10.23
C THR A 234 -15.98 8.84 -8.75
N GLU A 235 -15.25 7.81 -8.31
CA GLU A 235 -14.86 7.65 -6.92
C GLU A 235 -13.52 8.32 -6.60
N LEU A 236 -13.52 9.15 -5.57
CA LEU A 236 -12.32 9.65 -4.90
C LEU A 236 -12.22 9.00 -3.52
N ARG A 237 -11.19 8.21 -3.30
CA ARG A 237 -10.87 7.66 -1.98
C ARG A 237 -9.75 8.47 -1.36
N VAL A 238 -10.08 9.08 -0.24
CA VAL A 238 -9.10 9.76 0.59
C VAL A 238 -8.53 8.74 1.56
N ILE A 239 -7.22 8.53 1.51
CA ILE A 239 -6.54 7.41 2.17
C ILE A 239 -5.43 7.87 3.11
N ARG A 240 -4.99 6.95 3.96
CA ARG A 240 -3.78 7.09 4.76
C ARG A 240 -2.82 5.95 4.43
N ILE A 241 -1.54 6.30 4.28
CA ILE A 241 -0.44 5.37 4.09
C ILE A 241 0.60 5.73 5.15
N ILE A 242 1.11 4.74 5.86
CA ILE A 242 2.20 4.89 6.84
C ILE A 242 3.28 3.87 6.49
N ALA A 243 4.45 4.36 6.06
CA ALA A 243 5.64 3.60 5.74
C ALA A 243 6.80 4.17 6.57
N GLU A 244 7.08 3.63 7.74
CA GLU A 244 8.16 4.12 8.61
C GLU A 244 9.37 3.20 8.45
N PRO A 245 10.50 3.66 7.87
CA PRO A 245 11.73 2.88 7.83
C PRO A 245 12.29 2.62 9.24
N VAL A 246 12.09 3.54 10.18
CA VAL A 246 12.47 3.39 11.60
C VAL A 246 11.21 3.14 12.44
N LEU A 247 10.81 1.88 12.60
CA LEU A 247 9.49 1.52 13.15
C LEU A 247 9.52 0.83 14.52
N SER A 248 10.71 0.54 15.09
CA SER A 248 10.93 -0.25 16.31
C SER A 248 11.05 -1.74 16.02
N PHE A 249 12.20 -2.29 16.37
CA PHE A 249 12.57 -3.69 16.18
C PHE A 249 12.16 -4.57 17.39
N ASP A 250 11.21 -5.50 17.18
CA ASP A 250 10.87 -6.57 18.12
C ASP A 250 11.36 -7.94 17.62
N GLN A 251 11.61 -8.88 18.55
CA GLN A 251 12.22 -10.18 18.23
C GLN A 251 11.23 -11.10 17.49
N GLY A 252 11.64 -11.62 16.32
CA GLY A 252 10.84 -12.52 15.46
C GLY A 252 11.12 -12.34 13.97
N ALA A 253 11.14 -11.09 13.49
CA ALA A 253 11.70 -10.63 12.21
C ALA A 253 11.76 -9.10 12.23
N PRO A 254 12.85 -8.45 11.76
CA PRO A 254 12.89 -7.02 11.58
C PRO A 254 11.79 -6.59 10.63
N VAL A 255 11.12 -5.52 11.03
CA VAL A 255 10.17 -4.81 10.20
C VAL A 255 10.87 -3.58 9.66
N ASN A 256 10.92 -3.46 8.34
CA ASN A 256 11.57 -2.37 7.62
C ASN A 256 13.05 -2.17 7.97
N PRO A 257 13.89 -3.21 8.07
CA PRO A 257 15.29 -3.01 8.41
C PRO A 257 16.02 -2.21 7.32
N CYS A 258 17.11 -1.53 7.72
CA CYS A 258 18.06 -0.88 6.82
C CYS A 258 18.84 -1.86 5.92
N GLY A 259 18.71 -3.17 6.13
CA GLY A 259 19.36 -4.19 5.30
C GLY A 259 19.15 -5.63 5.75
N LEU A 260 19.72 -6.55 4.99
CA LEU A 260 19.70 -8.00 5.22
C LEU A 260 20.84 -8.71 4.51
N PHE A 261 21.07 -9.99 4.82
CA PHE A 261 22.06 -10.82 4.12
C PHE A 261 21.54 -11.38 2.79
N VAL A 262 22.46 -11.65 1.86
CA VAL A 262 22.25 -12.61 0.76
C VAL A 262 21.79 -13.96 1.33
N GLY A 263 20.70 -14.50 0.78
CA GLY A 263 20.04 -15.72 1.26
C GLY A 263 19.23 -15.54 2.55
N GLY A 264 19.34 -14.38 3.22
CA GLY A 264 18.51 -14.01 4.35
C GLY A 264 17.18 -13.40 3.92
N SER A 265 16.30 -13.16 4.90
CA SER A 265 15.02 -12.49 4.66
C SER A 265 14.65 -11.49 5.75
N ALA A 266 13.80 -10.55 5.37
CA ALA A 266 13.24 -9.51 6.23
C ALA A 266 11.78 -9.24 5.87
N THR A 267 11.01 -8.72 6.83
CA THR A 267 9.62 -8.32 6.59
C THR A 267 9.59 -6.81 6.40
N PHE A 268 8.85 -6.34 5.40
CA PHE A 268 8.57 -4.93 5.17
C PHE A 268 7.08 -4.68 5.32
N GLN A 269 6.73 -3.64 6.07
CA GLN A 269 5.36 -3.28 6.41
C GLN A 269 5.08 -1.84 6.02
N ILE A 270 3.96 -1.68 5.31
CA ILE A 270 3.28 -0.41 5.10
C ILE A 270 1.87 -0.56 5.65
N THR A 271 1.42 0.39 6.45
CA THR A 271 0.05 0.42 6.95
C THR A 271 -0.80 1.29 6.03
N PHE A 272 -1.81 0.66 5.43
CA PHE A 272 -2.80 1.33 4.58
C PHE A 272 -4.12 1.52 5.34
N SER A 273 -4.87 2.58 5.05
CA SER A 273 -6.26 2.70 5.51
C SER A 273 -7.14 1.63 4.86
N SER A 274 -8.19 1.20 5.57
CA SER A 274 -9.06 0.09 5.15
C SER A 274 -9.80 0.29 3.83
N ASN A 275 -9.85 1.51 3.32
CA ASN A 275 -10.45 1.84 2.03
C ASN A 275 -9.49 1.74 0.83
N VAL A 276 -8.23 1.34 1.03
CA VAL A 276 -7.34 0.90 -0.05
C VAL A 276 -7.65 -0.55 -0.37
N ARG A 277 -7.93 -0.86 -1.65
CA ARG A 277 -8.14 -2.23 -2.12
C ARG A 277 -6.81 -2.99 -2.12
N ALA A 278 -6.86 -4.27 -1.73
CA ALA A 278 -5.67 -5.11 -1.70
C ALA A 278 -5.12 -5.34 -3.12
N GLU A 279 -6.02 -5.59 -4.07
CA GLU A 279 -5.71 -5.82 -5.49
C GLU A 279 -5.08 -4.62 -6.20
N ASP A 280 -5.22 -3.41 -5.64
CA ASP A 280 -4.62 -2.20 -6.19
C ASP A 280 -3.15 -2.05 -5.76
N VAL A 281 -2.65 -2.85 -4.82
CA VAL A 281 -1.28 -2.73 -4.29
C VAL A 281 -0.36 -3.81 -4.86
N GLN A 282 0.71 -3.36 -5.52
CA GLN A 282 1.75 -4.20 -6.10
C GLN A 282 3.13 -3.77 -5.61
N TRP A 283 3.83 -4.67 -4.94
CA TRP A 283 5.18 -4.46 -4.48
C TRP A 283 6.18 -4.78 -5.58
N SER A 284 7.27 -4.03 -5.62
CA SER A 284 8.36 -4.22 -6.58
C SER A 284 9.70 -3.92 -5.93
N VAL A 285 10.72 -4.65 -6.37
CA VAL A 285 12.14 -4.37 -6.15
C VAL A 285 12.72 -3.77 -7.42
N ALA A 286 13.69 -2.87 -7.32
CA ALA A 286 14.16 -2.06 -8.44
C ALA A 286 15.41 -2.63 -9.12
N ASP A 287 16.37 -3.10 -8.32
CA ASP A 287 17.75 -3.31 -8.77
C ASP A 287 18.12 -4.80 -8.94
N GLY A 288 17.27 -5.71 -8.46
CA GLY A 288 17.44 -7.16 -8.59
C GLY A 288 18.40 -7.77 -7.57
N ASN A 289 18.81 -6.99 -6.57
CA ASN A 289 19.62 -7.44 -5.44
C ASN A 289 18.77 -8.18 -4.39
N ALA A 290 17.46 -7.95 -4.39
CA ALA A 290 16.51 -8.72 -3.62
C ALA A 290 15.34 -9.23 -4.48
N ALA A 291 14.49 -10.07 -3.88
CA ALA A 291 13.22 -10.49 -4.45
C ALA A 291 12.13 -10.59 -3.38
N LEU A 292 10.88 -10.45 -3.80
CA LEU A 292 9.73 -10.74 -2.96
C LEU A 292 9.61 -12.27 -2.79
N ALA A 293 9.43 -12.73 -1.56
CA ALA A 293 9.05 -14.11 -1.30
C ALA A 293 7.67 -14.38 -1.92
N PHE A 294 7.42 -15.63 -2.35
CA PHE A 294 6.13 -16.02 -2.92
C PHE A 294 4.97 -15.68 -1.99
N GLY A 295 4.00 -14.93 -2.50
CA GLY A 295 2.81 -14.51 -1.76
C GLY A 295 1.91 -13.60 -2.59
N PRO A 296 0.66 -13.41 -2.16
CA PRO A 296 -0.25 -12.50 -2.84
C PRO A 296 0.22 -11.05 -2.67
N GLN A 297 0.32 -10.33 -3.80
CA GLN A 297 0.49 -8.88 -3.80
C GLN A 297 -0.75 -8.25 -3.15
N SER A 298 -0.53 -7.47 -2.10
CA SER A 298 -1.63 -6.88 -1.31
C SER A 298 -1.12 -5.78 -0.37
N THR A 299 -2.04 -5.26 0.45
CA THR A 299 -1.75 -4.36 1.58
C THR A 299 -1.05 -5.05 2.76
N ALA A 300 -0.87 -6.37 2.72
CA ALA A 300 -0.19 -7.12 3.77
C ALA A 300 1.34 -6.88 3.76
N PRO A 301 2.02 -7.02 4.91
CA PRO A 301 3.48 -7.01 4.96
C PRO A 301 4.10 -8.03 4.00
N GLN A 302 5.21 -7.68 3.37
CA GLN A 302 5.90 -8.51 2.41
C GLN A 302 7.22 -9.03 2.98
N ILE A 303 7.52 -10.29 2.70
CA ILE A 303 8.84 -10.86 3.00
C ILE A 303 9.73 -10.63 1.79
N VAL A 304 10.90 -10.06 2.00
CA VAL A 304 11.93 -9.81 0.99
C VAL A 304 13.12 -10.72 1.28
N VAL A 305 13.71 -11.31 0.24
CA VAL A 305 14.86 -12.21 0.30
C VAL A 305 16.02 -11.58 -0.46
N GLY A 306 17.21 -11.56 0.16
CA GLY A 306 18.43 -11.06 -0.48
C GLY A 306 18.97 -12.05 -1.50
N LEU A 307 19.27 -11.61 -2.72
CA LEU A 307 19.77 -12.42 -3.82
C LEU A 307 21.25 -12.15 -4.13
N ALA A 308 21.63 -10.88 -4.19
CA ALA A 308 22.98 -10.44 -4.54
C ALA A 308 23.37 -9.21 -3.70
N PRO A 309 24.66 -9.02 -3.41
CA PRO A 309 25.11 -7.84 -2.67
C PRO A 309 24.84 -6.54 -3.41
N GLY A 310 24.39 -5.51 -2.69
CA GLY A 310 24.20 -4.16 -3.20
C GLY A 310 22.98 -3.46 -2.61
N THR A 311 22.85 -2.17 -2.94
CA THR A 311 21.69 -1.36 -2.57
C THR A 311 20.44 -1.82 -3.33
N GLU A 312 19.29 -1.74 -2.69
CA GLU A 312 18.00 -2.11 -3.26
C GLU A 312 16.91 -1.13 -2.81
N THR A 313 15.89 -0.97 -3.66
CA THR A 313 14.70 -0.18 -3.36
C THR A 313 13.46 -1.05 -3.43
N LEU A 314 12.73 -1.16 -2.32
CA LEU A 314 11.40 -1.77 -2.28
C LEU A 314 10.34 -0.67 -2.35
N ALA A 315 9.43 -0.76 -3.33
CA ALA A 315 8.30 0.16 -3.46
C ALA A 315 6.97 -0.58 -3.45
N ALA A 316 5.92 0.05 -2.91
CA ALA A 316 4.54 -0.41 -3.07
C ALA A 316 3.79 0.50 -4.03
N ASN A 317 3.64 0.04 -5.27
CA ASN A 317 2.87 0.73 -6.31
C ASN A 317 1.38 0.55 -6.03
N ILE A 318 0.64 1.65 -6.11
CA ILE A 318 -0.79 1.67 -5.81
C ILE A 318 -1.51 2.13 -7.07
N ALA A 319 -2.24 1.22 -7.71
CA ALA A 319 -3.07 1.55 -8.85
C ALA A 319 -4.01 2.69 -8.49
N HIS A 320 -4.27 3.58 -9.44
CA HIS A 320 -5.16 4.73 -9.26
C HIS A 320 -4.70 5.81 -8.27
N TYR A 321 -3.54 5.68 -7.63
CA TYR A 321 -3.04 6.66 -6.67
C TYR A 321 -2.38 7.87 -7.32
N VAL A 322 -2.65 9.06 -6.75
CA VAL A 322 -2.08 10.34 -7.19
C VAL A 322 -0.99 10.76 -6.20
N GLY A 323 0.20 10.21 -6.40
CA GLY A 323 1.40 10.50 -5.63
C GLY A 323 2.51 9.47 -5.92
N PRO A 324 3.77 9.77 -5.55
CA PRO A 324 4.85 8.80 -5.58
C PRO A 324 4.57 7.59 -4.68
N PRO A 325 4.90 6.36 -5.07
CA PRO A 325 4.71 5.20 -4.21
C PRO A 325 5.58 5.29 -2.94
N PRO A 326 5.10 4.83 -1.77
CA PRO A 326 5.96 4.64 -0.60
C PRO A 326 7.09 3.65 -0.92
N GLN A 327 8.29 3.95 -0.43
CA GLN A 327 9.47 3.11 -0.67
C GLN A 327 10.37 2.96 0.55
N PHE A 328 11.19 1.91 0.54
CA PHE A 328 12.28 1.67 1.49
C PHE A 328 13.57 1.44 0.72
N ASN A 329 14.63 2.13 1.11
CA ASN A 329 15.97 1.85 0.64
C ASN A 329 16.68 0.99 1.69
N PHE A 330 17.37 -0.05 1.26
CA PHE A 330 18.12 -0.92 2.15
C PHE A 330 19.30 -1.56 1.41
N GLU A 331 20.23 -2.14 2.15
CA GLU A 331 21.40 -2.81 1.59
C GLU A 331 21.28 -4.33 1.74
N VAL A 332 21.58 -5.06 0.67
CA VAL A 332 21.77 -6.51 0.71
C VAL A 332 23.26 -6.78 0.89
N TYR A 333 23.62 -7.39 2.01
CA TYR A 333 25.00 -7.61 2.39
C TYR A 333 25.49 -8.99 1.94
N PRO A 334 26.74 -9.09 1.46
CA PRO A 334 27.35 -10.40 1.23
C PRO A 334 27.45 -11.15 2.55
N TYR A 335 27.52 -12.47 2.46
CA TYR A 335 27.90 -13.27 3.62
C TYR A 335 29.34 -12.90 4.02
N ALA A 336 29.55 -12.55 5.28
CA ALA A 336 30.85 -12.26 5.85
C ALA A 336 31.15 -13.22 7.01
N ASP A 337 32.43 -13.50 7.22
CA ASP A 337 32.86 -14.26 8.38
C ASP A 337 32.49 -13.51 9.66
N PRO A 338 32.01 -14.21 10.72
CA PRO A 338 31.66 -13.55 11.95
C PRO A 338 32.86 -12.86 12.59
N ILE A 339 32.64 -11.66 13.12
CA ILE A 339 33.61 -10.95 13.95
C ILE A 339 33.81 -11.74 15.25
N ALA A 340 35.07 -12.02 15.56
CA ALA A 340 35.46 -12.74 16.77
C ALA A 340 35.15 -11.91 18.03
N LEU A 341 34.49 -12.53 19.00
CA LEU A 341 34.26 -11.98 20.33
C LEU A 341 35.07 -12.76 21.39
N HIS A 342 35.92 -12.04 22.11
CA HIS A 342 36.75 -12.57 23.18
C HIS A 342 36.21 -12.08 24.52
N PHE A 343 35.70 -13.00 25.33
CA PHE A 343 35.14 -12.68 26.64
C PHE A 343 36.17 -12.94 27.75
N MET A 344 36.25 -12.03 28.71
CA MET A 344 37.00 -12.23 29.95
C MET A 344 36.11 -11.99 31.17
N LEU A 345 36.00 -12.99 32.04
CA LEU A 345 35.29 -12.90 33.30
C LEU A 345 36.26 -12.57 34.43
N ILE A 346 35.98 -11.51 35.18
CA ILE A 346 36.74 -11.17 36.38
C ILE A 346 36.12 -11.91 37.57
N CYS A 347 36.97 -12.61 38.31
CA CYS A 347 36.62 -13.46 39.44
C CYS A 347 37.16 -12.90 40.76
N ASP A 348 36.45 -13.18 41.85
CA ASP A 348 37.01 -13.05 43.19
C ASP A 348 37.96 -14.23 43.52
N ASN A 349 38.61 -14.17 44.69
CA ASN A 349 39.52 -15.21 45.16
C ASN A 349 38.83 -16.54 45.53
N ASN A 350 37.50 -16.56 45.63
CA ASN A 350 36.71 -17.75 45.91
C ASN A 350 36.19 -18.41 44.62
N GLY A 351 36.52 -17.86 43.45
CA GLY A 351 36.06 -18.34 42.15
C GLY A 351 34.68 -17.83 41.73
N ASN A 352 34.09 -16.87 42.46
CA ASN A 352 32.87 -16.22 42.04
C ASN A 352 33.17 -15.23 40.92
N HIS A 353 32.52 -15.40 39.77
CA HIS A 353 32.72 -14.58 38.58
C HIS A 353 31.62 -13.52 38.44
N ALA A 354 31.97 -12.35 37.90
CA ALA A 354 31.11 -11.17 37.78
C ALA A 354 29.88 -11.33 36.85
N GLY A 355 29.80 -12.41 36.10
CA GLY A 355 28.66 -12.84 35.27
C GLY A 355 28.83 -14.30 34.91
N SER A 356 27.98 -14.91 34.07
CA SER A 356 28.10 -16.34 33.75
C SER A 356 28.53 -16.59 32.31
N ALA A 357 29.49 -17.49 32.12
CA ALA A 357 29.87 -17.95 30.79
C ALA A 357 28.74 -18.69 30.07
N SER A 358 27.77 -19.26 30.82
CA SER A 358 26.57 -19.88 30.25
C SER A 358 25.66 -18.90 29.52
N ASP A 359 25.76 -17.60 29.84
CA ASP A 359 24.85 -16.58 29.30
C ASP A 359 25.37 -16.01 27.98
N ILE A 360 26.67 -16.18 27.70
CA ILE A 360 27.36 -15.65 26.51
C ILE A 360 26.67 -16.10 25.20
N PRO A 361 26.31 -17.37 24.98
CA PRO A 361 25.61 -17.79 23.76
C PRO A 361 24.28 -17.03 23.54
N GLY A 362 23.52 -16.76 24.60
CA GLY A 362 22.28 -16.00 24.54
C GLY A 362 22.52 -14.53 24.21
N LEU A 363 23.57 -13.93 24.81
CA LEU A 363 23.99 -12.56 24.50
C LEU A 363 24.32 -12.41 23.02
N ILE A 364 25.19 -13.29 22.50
CA ILE A 364 25.61 -13.28 21.10
C ILE A 364 24.43 -13.49 20.15
N THR A 365 23.52 -14.41 20.48
CA THR A 365 22.30 -14.63 19.69
C THR A 365 21.50 -13.34 19.57
N GLY A 366 21.20 -12.67 20.69
CA GLY A 366 20.45 -11.42 20.65
C GLY A 366 21.18 -10.26 19.99
N VAL A 367 22.53 -10.20 20.07
CA VAL A 367 23.32 -9.20 19.33
C VAL A 367 23.21 -9.46 17.83
N ASN A 368 23.36 -10.72 17.39
CA ASN A 368 23.21 -11.10 15.98
C ASN A 368 21.78 -10.85 15.47
N ASP A 369 20.76 -11.03 16.30
CA ASP A 369 19.36 -10.69 15.95
C ASP A 369 19.21 -9.20 15.62
N ILE A 370 19.93 -8.31 16.32
CA ILE A 370 19.93 -6.86 16.08
C ILE A 370 20.77 -6.52 14.85
N TYR A 371 22.01 -7.02 14.78
CA TYR A 371 22.98 -6.69 13.73
C TYR A 371 22.74 -7.39 12.39
N ARG A 372 21.75 -8.29 12.29
CA ARG A 372 21.29 -8.82 10.99
C ARG A 372 20.84 -7.72 10.04
N GLN A 373 20.34 -6.60 10.58
CA GLN A 373 19.94 -5.40 9.84
C GLN A 373 21.13 -4.81 9.05
N GLU A 374 22.35 -5.03 9.54
CA GLU A 374 23.60 -4.48 9.02
C GLU A 374 24.43 -5.45 8.21
N GLY A 375 23.97 -6.69 8.07
CA GLY A 375 24.81 -7.74 7.50
C GLY A 375 26.06 -8.03 8.34
N LEU A 376 26.00 -7.84 9.66
CA LEU A 376 27.07 -8.23 10.57
C LEU A 376 26.70 -9.44 11.42
N ARG A 377 27.72 -10.23 11.74
CA ARG A 377 27.62 -11.39 12.60
C ARG A 377 28.80 -11.44 13.55
N PHE A 378 28.57 -12.03 14.70
CA PHE A 378 29.53 -12.20 15.77
C PHE A 378 29.54 -13.66 16.21
N ALA A 379 30.73 -14.15 16.58
CA ALA A 379 30.91 -15.49 17.11
C ALA A 379 31.83 -15.47 18.32
N GLN A 380 31.56 -16.32 19.30
CA GLN A 380 32.44 -16.52 20.44
C GLN A 380 33.75 -17.14 19.96
N ALA A 381 34.86 -16.44 20.16
CA ALA A 381 36.19 -16.95 19.86
C ALA A 381 36.86 -17.53 21.12
N SER A 382 36.74 -16.86 22.26
CA SER A 382 37.26 -17.36 23.53
C SER A 382 36.46 -16.89 24.73
N VAL A 383 36.57 -17.65 25.82
CA VAL A 383 36.14 -17.25 27.16
C VAL A 383 37.32 -17.49 28.10
N SER A 384 37.76 -16.43 28.76
CA SER A 384 38.90 -16.44 29.67
C SER A 384 38.47 -15.96 31.06
N TYR A 385 39.28 -16.29 32.06
CA TYR A 385 39.01 -15.94 33.45
C TYR A 385 40.26 -15.32 34.06
N THR A 386 40.08 -14.34 34.94
CA THR A 386 41.15 -13.78 35.77
C THR A 386 40.67 -13.64 37.19
N ASN A 387 41.54 -13.89 38.17
CA ASN A 387 41.27 -13.69 39.60
C ASN A 387 42.00 -12.47 40.15
N GLU A 388 42.30 -11.48 39.30
CA GLU A 388 42.90 -10.21 39.73
C GLU A 388 41.94 -9.46 40.65
N ILE A 389 42.13 -9.65 41.96
CA ILE A 389 41.20 -9.17 42.99
C ILE A 389 41.09 -7.65 43.01
N SER A 390 42.15 -6.93 42.62
CA SER A 390 42.11 -5.47 42.50
C SER A 390 41.07 -5.04 41.47
N TRP A 391 40.99 -5.75 40.33
CA TRP A 391 40.01 -5.46 39.28
C TRP A 391 38.60 -5.83 39.70
N TYR A 392 38.44 -6.96 40.39
CA TYR A 392 37.14 -7.38 40.89
C TYR A 392 36.55 -6.33 41.85
N LEU A 393 37.35 -5.86 42.82
CA LEU A 393 36.90 -4.94 43.86
C LEU A 393 36.75 -3.49 43.40
N ASN A 394 37.47 -3.07 42.34
CA ASN A 394 37.61 -1.66 41.98
C ASN A 394 37.34 -1.38 40.48
N SER A 395 36.55 -2.22 39.82
CA SER A 395 36.26 -2.12 38.38
C SER A 395 35.53 -0.84 37.97
N GLU A 396 34.98 -0.08 38.92
CA GLU A 396 34.39 1.24 38.71
C GLU A 396 35.42 2.38 38.60
N ILE A 397 36.68 2.14 39.00
CA ILE A 397 37.72 3.17 39.00
C ILE A 397 38.37 3.26 37.61
N SER A 398 38.44 4.48 37.05
CA SER A 398 38.87 4.71 35.67
C SER A 398 40.27 4.18 35.31
N ASN A 399 41.26 4.25 36.22
CA ASN A 399 42.59 3.69 35.93
C ASN A 399 42.55 2.15 35.91
N ILE A 400 41.78 1.54 36.80
CA ILE A 400 41.58 0.08 36.84
C ILE A 400 40.84 -0.39 35.59
N GLN A 401 39.81 0.32 35.15
CA GLN A 401 39.13 0.06 33.87
C GLN A 401 40.10 0.02 32.69
N ARG A 402 41.06 0.95 32.67
CA ARG A 402 42.08 1.01 31.61
C ARG A 402 43.07 -0.15 31.71
N GLU A 403 43.42 -0.60 32.91
CA GLU A 403 44.24 -1.80 33.10
C GLU A 403 43.52 -3.05 32.61
N ILE A 404 42.23 -3.21 32.95
CA ILE A 404 41.40 -4.33 32.52
C ILE A 404 41.38 -4.43 30.99
N VAL A 405 41.05 -3.35 30.28
CA VAL A 405 40.93 -3.39 28.81
C VAL A 405 42.26 -3.44 28.05
N ASN A 406 43.39 -3.36 28.76
CA ASN A 406 44.72 -3.50 28.17
C ASN A 406 45.31 -4.91 28.35
N VAL A 407 44.61 -5.83 29.02
CA VAL A 407 45.19 -7.15 29.36
C VAL A 407 45.21 -8.10 28.16
N MET A 408 44.16 -8.08 27.33
CA MET A 408 44.20 -8.71 26.02
C MET A 408 44.64 -7.66 24.99
N THR A 409 45.42 -8.09 24.01
CA THR A 409 45.86 -7.25 22.89
C THR A 409 46.00 -8.13 21.66
N ASN A 410 45.87 -7.55 20.46
CA ASN A 410 46.04 -8.24 19.18
C ASN A 410 45.19 -9.52 19.03
N THR A 411 43.99 -9.54 19.60
CA THR A 411 43.09 -10.71 19.51
C THR A 411 42.49 -10.91 18.12
N GLY A 412 42.54 -9.87 17.26
CA GLY A 412 41.95 -9.90 15.92
C GLY A 412 40.42 -9.79 15.92
N GLY A 413 39.83 -9.42 17.07
CA GLY A 413 38.39 -9.29 17.26
C GLY A 413 38.04 -8.24 18.31
N LEU A 414 36.80 -8.30 18.80
CA LEU A 414 36.33 -7.45 19.89
C LEU A 414 36.54 -8.12 21.23
N GLU A 415 36.99 -7.32 22.19
CA GLU A 415 37.26 -7.75 23.56
C GLU A 415 36.18 -7.24 24.50
N ILE A 416 35.58 -8.16 25.25
CA ILE A 416 34.45 -7.92 26.15
C ILE A 416 34.83 -8.42 27.54
N TYR A 417 34.87 -7.50 28.49
CA TYR A 417 35.27 -7.73 29.86
C TYR A 417 34.05 -7.66 30.77
N ILE A 418 33.71 -8.79 31.40
CA ILE A 418 32.60 -8.89 32.34
C ILE A 418 33.12 -8.58 33.74
N VAL A 419 32.72 -7.42 34.27
CA VAL A 419 33.22 -6.84 35.53
C VAL A 419 32.11 -6.68 36.57
N PRO A 420 32.41 -6.67 37.89
CA PRO A 420 31.36 -6.49 38.89
C PRO A 420 30.61 -5.15 38.78
N ASN A 421 31.34 -4.05 38.57
CA ASN A 421 30.76 -2.70 38.46
C ASN A 421 31.51 -1.84 37.44
N ILE A 422 30.80 -0.95 36.76
CA ILE A 422 31.41 0.03 35.82
C ILE A 422 31.29 1.45 36.38
N ALA A 423 30.08 1.80 36.79
CA ALA A 423 29.73 3.04 37.49
C ALA A 423 28.28 2.90 38.00
N PRO A 424 27.82 3.77 38.93
CA PRO A 424 26.43 3.75 39.37
C PRO A 424 25.46 3.83 38.19
N GLY A 425 24.63 2.80 38.03
CA GLY A 425 23.61 2.73 36.97
C GLY A 425 24.14 2.46 35.55
N VAL A 426 25.41 2.06 35.39
CA VAL A 426 26.02 1.79 34.09
C VAL A 426 26.27 0.29 33.92
N ALA A 427 25.65 -0.31 32.90
CA ALA A 427 25.74 -1.74 32.61
C ALA A 427 26.69 -2.09 31.46
N GLY A 428 27.03 -1.11 30.61
CA GLY A 428 27.97 -1.23 29.49
C GLY A 428 28.80 0.04 29.33
N ARG A 429 30.02 -0.11 28.81
CA ARG A 429 30.89 0.99 28.42
C ARG A 429 31.95 0.55 27.42
N SER A 430 31.97 1.19 26.26
CA SER A 430 33.05 1.11 25.28
C SER A 430 34.16 2.11 25.61
N LEU A 431 35.40 1.63 25.68
CA LEU A 431 36.59 2.43 25.99
C LEU A 431 37.47 2.62 24.75
N GLY A 432 37.16 3.65 23.96
CA GLY A 432 37.98 4.06 22.81
C GLY A 432 38.14 2.94 21.78
N SER A 433 39.38 2.65 21.37
CA SER A 433 39.75 1.46 20.57
C SER A 433 40.23 0.26 21.41
N GLN A 434 40.08 0.31 22.74
CA GLN A 434 40.68 -0.66 23.67
C GLN A 434 39.74 -1.76 24.20
N GLY A 435 38.43 -1.74 23.96
CA GLY A 435 37.54 -2.84 24.36
C GLY A 435 36.25 -2.37 25.01
N ILE A 436 35.44 -3.33 25.44
CA ILE A 436 34.11 -3.13 26.00
C ILE A 436 34.05 -3.69 27.42
N LEU A 437 33.64 -2.87 28.38
CA LEU A 437 33.28 -3.31 29.73
C LEU A 437 31.77 -3.53 29.80
N VAL A 438 31.35 -4.65 30.37
CA VAL A 438 29.95 -4.94 30.69
C VAL A 438 29.87 -5.50 32.11
N ASN A 439 28.75 -5.31 32.80
CA ASN A 439 28.54 -5.96 34.10
C ASN A 439 27.73 -7.26 33.99
N GLY A 440 27.57 -7.98 35.09
CA GLY A 440 26.79 -9.23 35.12
C GLY A 440 25.31 -9.10 34.76
N SER A 441 24.76 -7.89 34.70
CA SER A 441 23.37 -7.62 34.31
C SER A 441 23.22 -7.24 32.83
N VAL A 442 24.29 -7.38 32.04
CA VAL A 442 24.29 -7.03 30.61
C VAL A 442 23.19 -7.77 29.84
N THR A 443 22.53 -7.04 28.95
CA THR A 443 21.59 -7.60 27.98
C THR A 443 22.20 -7.55 26.59
N SER A 444 21.66 -8.34 25.66
CA SER A 444 22.09 -8.27 24.25
C SER A 444 21.94 -6.88 23.65
N HIS A 445 20.95 -6.09 24.11
CA HIS A 445 20.75 -4.71 23.69
C HIS A 445 21.89 -3.81 24.15
N ILE A 446 22.27 -3.88 25.43
CA ILE A 446 23.38 -3.10 25.98
C ILE A 446 24.68 -3.48 25.26
N LEU A 447 24.96 -4.78 25.11
CA LEU A 447 26.16 -5.22 24.41
C LEU A 447 26.16 -4.75 22.94
N ALA A 448 25.01 -4.83 22.26
CA ALA A 448 24.88 -4.36 20.88
C ALA A 448 25.13 -2.85 20.76
N HIS A 449 24.64 -2.06 21.71
CA HIS A 449 24.89 -0.61 21.77
C HIS A 449 26.39 -0.30 21.94
N GLU A 450 27.09 -1.00 22.84
CA GLU A 450 28.52 -0.80 23.03
C GLU A 450 29.36 -1.24 21.82
N ILE A 451 28.95 -2.32 21.14
CA ILE A 451 29.52 -2.72 19.84
C ILE A 451 29.28 -1.62 18.81
N GLY A 452 28.16 -0.92 18.86
CA GLY A 452 27.85 0.19 17.95
C GLY A 452 28.90 1.31 18.05
N HIS A 453 29.35 1.62 19.27
CA HIS A 453 30.48 2.53 19.46
C HIS A 453 31.79 2.01 18.83
N ARG A 454 32.03 0.69 18.86
CA ARG A 454 33.19 0.07 18.19
C ARG A 454 33.11 0.16 16.67
N CYS A 455 31.88 0.16 16.16
CA CYS A 455 31.58 0.41 14.75
C CYS A 455 31.62 1.91 14.38
N GLY A 456 31.99 2.80 15.30
CA GLY A 456 32.14 4.24 15.06
C GLY A 456 30.87 5.06 15.31
N TRP A 457 29.78 4.44 15.76
CA TRP A 457 28.53 5.15 16.03
C TRP A 457 28.56 5.94 17.34
N LYS A 458 27.72 6.97 17.40
CA LYS A 458 27.64 7.91 18.52
C LYS A 458 26.30 7.81 19.22
N ASP A 459 26.30 8.08 20.51
CA ASP A 459 25.07 8.27 21.27
C ASP A 459 24.24 9.41 20.68
N ILE A 460 22.94 9.17 20.57
CA ILE A 460 21.94 10.18 20.27
C ILE A 460 20.97 10.33 21.44
N TYR A 461 20.50 11.55 21.69
CA TYR A 461 19.61 11.90 22.79
C TYR A 461 18.46 12.79 22.33
N VAL A 462 17.34 12.70 23.03
CA VAL A 462 16.20 13.62 22.87
C VAL A 462 16.34 14.88 23.72
N SER A 463 17.04 14.80 24.84
CA SER A 463 17.26 15.91 25.77
C SER A 463 18.57 15.73 26.55
N ARG A 464 19.18 16.85 26.95
CA ARG A 464 20.39 16.91 27.78
C ARG A 464 20.31 18.13 28.72
N PRO A 465 20.93 18.10 29.91
CA PRO A 465 20.91 19.25 30.82
C PRO A 465 21.49 20.52 30.20
N ASN A 466 20.81 21.65 30.40
CA ASN A 466 21.20 22.99 29.98
C ASN A 466 21.23 23.24 28.46
N VAL A 467 20.51 22.44 27.66
CA VAL A 467 20.26 22.71 26.23
C VAL A 467 18.80 22.44 25.86
N PRO A 468 18.24 23.13 24.86
CA PRO A 468 16.90 22.82 24.36
C PRO A 468 16.78 21.37 23.90
N PRO A 469 15.67 20.67 24.21
CA PRO A 469 15.43 19.32 23.72
C PRO A 469 15.19 19.30 22.21
N VAL A 470 15.35 18.13 21.60
CA VAL A 470 14.95 17.88 20.21
C VAL A 470 13.44 18.10 20.10
N SER A 471 13.03 18.99 19.18
CA SER A 471 11.63 19.35 18.98
C SER A 471 11.25 19.33 17.50
N GLY A 472 9.95 19.25 17.24
CA GLY A 472 9.40 19.26 15.88
C GLY A 472 9.34 17.87 15.24
N PRO A 473 8.65 17.78 14.10
CA PRO A 473 8.35 16.52 13.47
C PRO A 473 9.55 15.90 12.76
N VAL A 474 9.38 14.64 12.36
CA VAL A 474 10.24 13.99 11.37
C VAL A 474 10.19 14.73 10.02
N SER A 475 11.30 14.76 9.31
CA SER A 475 11.38 15.38 7.99
C SER A 475 12.56 14.82 7.20
N ILE A 476 12.55 15.03 5.88
CA ILE A 476 13.64 14.59 5.00
C ILE A 476 15.01 15.11 5.44
N GLY A 477 15.11 16.34 5.96
CA GLY A 477 16.37 16.89 6.46
C GLY A 477 16.86 16.27 7.77
N ARG A 478 15.99 15.57 8.50
CA ARG A 478 16.27 14.93 9.79
C ARG A 478 16.55 13.44 9.69
N LEU A 479 16.13 12.83 8.59
CA LEU A 479 16.25 11.40 8.24
C LEU A 479 16.57 11.26 6.73
N PRO A 480 17.71 11.78 6.26
CA PRO A 480 17.95 11.95 4.83
C PRO A 480 18.02 10.64 4.03
N LEU A 481 18.49 9.54 4.65
CA LEU A 481 18.58 8.23 3.99
C LEU A 481 17.39 7.31 4.28
N ASP A 482 16.63 7.64 5.33
CA ASP A 482 15.47 6.89 5.81
C ASP A 482 14.16 7.62 5.44
N TRP A 483 14.19 8.40 4.35
CA TRP A 483 13.00 9.03 3.80
C TRP A 483 12.26 8.08 2.85
N ASN A 484 10.98 7.90 3.10
CA ASN A 484 10.11 6.88 2.51
C ASN A 484 9.43 7.30 1.17
N ASN A 485 9.96 8.34 0.51
CA ASN A 485 9.41 8.95 -0.71
C ASN A 485 8.06 9.67 -0.54
N GLY A 486 7.72 10.08 0.69
CA GLY A 486 6.56 10.94 0.95
C GLY A 486 6.64 12.26 0.15
N PRO A 487 5.57 12.67 -0.57
CA PRO A 487 5.56 13.86 -1.43
C PRO A 487 5.63 15.23 -0.70
N GLY A 488 5.68 15.23 0.63
CA GLY A 488 5.56 16.42 1.46
C GLY A 488 5.98 16.17 2.91
N PRO A 489 5.93 17.19 3.78
CA PRO A 489 6.38 17.07 5.16
C PRO A 489 5.60 15.99 5.91
N GLU A 490 6.31 15.05 6.53
CA GLU A 490 5.75 13.90 7.27
C GLU A 490 4.85 12.96 6.43
N GLU A 491 4.80 13.11 5.10
CA GLU A 491 3.97 12.23 4.29
C GLU A 491 4.55 10.81 4.32
N TYR A 492 3.68 9.82 4.52
CA TYR A 492 3.98 8.43 4.89
C TYR A 492 4.56 8.19 6.29
N TYR A 493 4.81 9.21 7.10
CA TYR A 493 4.94 9.02 8.54
C TYR A 493 3.58 9.22 9.24
N PRO A 494 3.39 8.71 10.47
CA PRO A 494 2.27 9.12 11.29
C PRO A 494 2.29 10.65 11.45
N ARG A 495 1.19 11.30 11.11
CA ARG A 495 1.11 12.76 11.16
C ARG A 495 1.39 13.27 12.57
N GLY A 496 2.28 14.25 12.68
CA GLY A 496 2.74 14.82 13.95
C GLY A 496 3.75 13.95 14.70
N LEU A 497 4.27 12.86 14.10
CA LEU A 497 5.33 12.06 14.70
C LEU A 497 6.53 12.97 15.01
N GLN A 498 6.83 13.09 16.30
CA GLN A 498 7.95 13.92 16.76
C GLN A 498 9.26 13.20 16.53
N GLN A 499 10.29 13.95 16.12
CA GLN A 499 11.66 13.42 15.98
C GLN A 499 12.14 12.74 17.26
N ALA A 500 11.79 13.31 18.43
CA ALA A 500 12.13 12.73 19.73
C ALA A 500 11.56 11.31 19.93
N THR A 501 10.33 11.05 19.48
CA THR A 501 9.71 9.71 19.57
C THR A 501 10.46 8.69 18.71
N LEU A 502 10.89 9.10 17.52
CA LEU A 502 11.68 8.24 16.62
C LEU A 502 13.07 7.94 17.20
N ILE A 503 13.76 8.94 17.76
CA ILE A 503 15.09 8.76 18.37
C ILE A 503 15.09 7.66 19.44
N VAL A 504 14.04 7.56 20.25
CA VAL A 504 13.95 6.54 21.32
C VAL A 504 13.91 5.11 20.74
N ARG A 505 13.52 4.92 19.48
CA ARG A 505 13.49 3.60 18.82
C ARG A 505 14.88 3.09 18.43
N LEU A 506 15.87 3.98 18.36
CA LEU A 506 17.21 3.67 17.84
C LEU A 506 18.05 2.89 18.85
N LEU A 507 18.87 1.97 18.35
CA LEU A 507 19.87 1.23 19.14
C LEU A 507 20.83 2.19 19.86
N MET A 508 21.25 3.26 19.17
CA MET A 508 22.22 4.24 19.69
C MET A 508 21.57 5.32 20.57
N TYR A 509 20.31 5.17 20.98
CA TYR A 509 19.75 6.06 21.98
C TYR A 509 20.53 5.90 23.29
N GLY A 510 21.20 6.97 23.74
CA GLY A 510 22.20 6.91 24.81
C GLY A 510 21.63 6.73 26.22
N THR A 511 20.43 6.18 26.35
CA THR A 511 19.80 5.82 27.64
C THR A 511 19.36 4.36 27.61
N THR A 512 19.24 3.75 28.78
CA THR A 512 18.92 2.32 28.92
C THR A 512 17.53 1.90 28.41
N ALA A 513 16.68 2.85 28.02
CA ALA A 513 15.33 2.62 27.49
C ALA A 513 15.26 2.77 25.95
N GLY A 514 16.38 2.60 25.25
CA GLY A 514 16.43 2.63 23.79
C GLY A 514 15.80 1.40 23.14
N GLY A 515 15.32 1.59 21.91
CA GLY A 515 14.94 0.49 21.03
C GLY A 515 16.18 -0.16 20.40
N LYS A 516 15.95 -0.96 19.37
CA LYS A 516 16.95 -1.80 18.71
C LYS A 516 17.07 -1.52 17.20
N ASP A 517 16.38 -0.48 16.74
CA ASP A 517 16.33 -0.11 15.33
C ASP A 517 17.67 0.49 14.91
N ILE A 518 18.16 0.13 13.72
CA ILE A 518 19.38 0.72 13.16
C ILE A 518 19.00 1.46 11.88
N PRO A 519 19.21 2.79 11.82
CA PRO A 519 18.87 3.57 10.64
C PRO A 519 19.91 3.37 9.53
N THR A 520 19.52 3.62 8.29
CA THR A 520 20.45 3.63 7.14
C THR A 520 21.51 4.71 7.32
N GLY A 521 21.10 5.88 7.80
CA GLY A 521 21.94 7.07 7.86
C GLY A 521 22.12 7.69 9.24
N SER A 522 22.67 8.90 9.20
CA SER A 522 22.71 9.77 10.38
C SER A 522 21.32 10.31 10.69
N VAL A 523 20.99 10.41 11.99
CA VAL A 523 19.69 10.91 12.45
C VAL A 523 19.86 12.23 13.20
N TYR A 524 18.99 13.20 12.91
CA TYR A 524 19.01 14.49 13.61
C TYR A 524 18.64 14.32 15.09
N GLY A 525 19.52 14.75 15.99
CA GLY A 525 19.29 14.76 17.43
C GLY A 525 20.43 15.42 18.21
N LEU A 526 20.44 15.23 19.53
CA LEU A 526 21.51 15.72 20.41
C LEU A 526 22.60 14.66 20.57
N ASN A 527 23.87 15.05 20.50
CA ASN A 527 24.98 14.19 20.93
C ASN A 527 25.35 14.40 22.41
N LYS A 528 26.38 13.67 22.87
CA LYS A 528 26.90 13.75 24.24
C LYS A 528 27.48 15.12 24.57
N GLU A 529 28.03 15.81 23.58
CA GLU A 529 28.58 17.17 23.64
C GLU A 529 27.49 18.26 23.62
N LYS A 530 26.20 17.87 23.62
CA LYS A 530 25.03 18.76 23.64
C LYS A 530 24.87 19.59 22.37
N VAL A 531 25.38 19.09 21.24
CA VAL A 531 25.24 19.70 19.92
C VAL A 531 24.07 19.02 19.19
N LEU A 532 23.18 19.84 18.62
CA LEU A 532 22.14 19.38 17.69
C LEU A 532 22.74 19.23 16.29
N ALA A 533 22.76 18.01 15.76
CA ALA A 533 23.25 17.72 14.42
C ALA A 533 22.67 16.39 13.91
N ASN A 534 23.00 16.05 12.66
CA ASN A 534 22.83 14.68 12.16
C ASN A 534 23.93 13.80 12.77
N ILE A 535 23.53 12.95 13.71
CA ILE A 535 24.44 12.11 14.50
C ILE A 535 24.64 10.78 13.77
N VAL A 536 25.88 10.32 13.69
CA VAL A 536 26.25 9.06 13.05
C VAL A 536 25.78 7.89 13.90
N THR A 537 24.63 7.33 13.53
CA THR A 537 23.95 6.24 14.24
C THR A 537 23.65 5.05 13.33
N GLY A 538 24.03 5.11 12.05
CA GLY A 538 23.59 4.19 11.00
C GLY A 538 24.68 3.69 10.07
N VAL A 539 24.27 2.87 9.11
CA VAL A 539 25.10 1.91 8.36
C VAL A 539 26.14 2.56 7.46
N GLN A 540 25.82 3.72 6.88
CA GLN A 540 26.62 4.35 5.82
C GLN A 540 28.05 4.70 6.26
N SER A 541 28.28 4.95 7.55
CA SER A 541 29.59 5.36 8.10
C SER A 541 30.16 4.35 9.09
N MET A 542 29.67 3.11 9.03
CA MET A 542 30.02 2.07 9.97
C MET A 542 31.40 1.47 9.69
N ASN A 543 32.23 1.31 10.72
CA ASN A 543 33.35 0.37 10.69
C ASN A 543 32.82 -1.06 10.80
N ARG A 544 32.91 -1.82 9.70
CA ARG A 544 32.41 -3.20 9.57
C ARG A 544 33.40 -4.28 10.02
N THR A 545 34.63 -3.90 10.34
CA THR A 545 35.66 -4.80 10.88
C THR A 545 36.21 -4.22 12.18
N PRO A 546 35.36 -3.98 13.19
CA PRO A 546 35.83 -3.42 14.44
C PRO A 546 36.70 -4.47 15.16
N SER A 547 37.89 -4.06 15.56
CA SER A 547 38.80 -4.87 16.37
C SER A 547 39.32 -4.06 17.56
N HIS A 548 39.91 -4.77 18.51
CA HIS A 548 40.85 -4.21 19.46
C HIS A 548 42.19 -3.90 18.76
N ASP A 549 42.83 -2.79 19.14
CA ASP A 549 44.13 -2.35 18.62
C ASP A 549 45.29 -2.83 19.52
#